data_AF-A0A0W0V816-F1
#
_entry.id   AF-A0A0W0V816-F1
#
_cell.length_a   1.000
_cell.length_b   1.000
_cell.length_c   1.000
_cell.angle_alpha   90.00
_cell.angle_beta   90.00
_cell.angle_gamma   90.00
#
_symmetry.space_group_name_H-M   'P 1'
#
loop_
_entity.id
_entity.type
_entity.pdbx_description
1 polymer ?
#
loop_
_entity_poly.entity_id
_entity_poly.type
_entity_poly.pdbx_seq_one_letter_code
_entity_poly.pdbx_strand_id
1 'polypeptide(L)'
;MKSTHIKLYLIGLVLGMIPLCGFSSSPNTNAIISNPPSFLATCVNSWMQRMDKDQDKTDYRNFGEKYCDCAAQQPLDNAENINKAMQLCMSQTLLEDTMDSLENEVGFDKVSEEDLDEYCADRFALVFPKMNENSKQISTAYCNCAKPRLMRLIKVADNMTDGQYSNEINQVAAACSSGLDNETAAASATR
;
A
#
# COMPACT_ATOMS: atom_id res chain seq x y z
N MET A 1 61.57 4.66 -27.46
CA MET A 1 62.00 6.06 -27.24
C MET A 1 62.11 6.77 -28.59
N LYS A 2 61.17 7.66 -28.90
CA LYS A 2 61.34 8.79 -29.81
C LYS A 2 60.27 9.83 -29.44
N SER A 3 60.78 11.01 -29.16
CA SER A 3 60.09 12.16 -28.58
C SER A 3 59.58 13.08 -29.68
N THR A 4 58.60 13.90 -29.29
CA THR A 4 58.30 15.25 -29.80
C THR A 4 57.41 15.33 -31.04
N HIS A 5 56.25 15.98 -30.92
CA HIS A 5 55.98 17.30 -31.53
C HIS A 5 54.70 17.92 -30.95
N ILE A 6 54.91 18.94 -30.13
CA ILE A 6 53.93 19.98 -29.78
C ILE A 6 53.79 20.91 -30.98
N LYS A 7 52.56 21.22 -31.39
CA LYS A 7 52.23 22.47 -32.08
C LYS A 7 50.94 23.05 -31.49
N LEU A 8 51.09 24.16 -30.79
CA LEU A 8 50.01 25.12 -30.51
C LEU A 8 49.46 25.66 -31.83
N TYR A 9 48.14 25.78 -31.93
CA TYR A 9 47.51 26.85 -32.71
C TYR A 9 46.42 27.52 -31.86
N LEU A 10 46.51 28.84 -31.89
CA LEU A 10 45.71 29.83 -31.20
C LEU A 10 44.60 30.34 -32.15
N ILE A 11 43.49 30.76 -31.53
CA ILE A 11 42.52 31.79 -31.97
C ILE A 11 41.39 31.35 -32.92
N GLY A 12 40.16 31.62 -32.46
CA GLY A 12 38.92 31.62 -33.22
C GLY A 12 37.75 32.10 -32.37
N LEU A 13 37.72 33.39 -32.05
CA LEU A 13 36.65 34.09 -31.33
C LEU A 13 35.40 34.13 -32.23
N VAL A 14 34.33 33.42 -31.87
CA VAL A 14 33.03 33.55 -32.54
C VAL A 14 32.03 34.15 -31.54
N LEU A 15 31.85 35.46 -31.66
CA LEU A 15 30.66 36.20 -31.25
C LEU A 15 29.49 35.73 -32.11
N GLY A 16 28.38 35.32 -31.51
CA GLY A 16 27.18 35.04 -32.29
C GLY A 16 25.98 34.50 -31.50
N MET A 17 25.06 35.42 -31.21
CA MET A 17 23.62 35.22 -30.99
C MET A 17 23.13 34.70 -29.63
N ILE A 18 22.79 35.69 -28.80
CA ILE A 18 21.87 35.63 -27.66
C ILE A 18 20.44 35.42 -28.18
N PRO A 19 19.71 34.36 -27.79
CA PRO A 19 18.25 34.36 -27.83
C PRO A 19 17.73 35.02 -26.55
N LEU A 20 17.02 36.13 -26.73
CA LEU A 20 16.21 36.79 -25.70
C LEU A 20 15.11 35.82 -25.20
N CYS A 21 15.37 35.13 -24.11
CA CYS A 21 14.31 34.66 -23.20
C CYS A 21 14.45 35.46 -21.92
N GLY A 22 13.58 36.45 -21.76
CA GLY A 22 13.47 37.20 -20.51
C GLY A 22 13.01 36.29 -19.39
N PHE A 23 13.91 35.97 -18.47
CA PHE A 23 13.54 35.57 -17.12
C PHE A 23 13.63 36.82 -16.26
N SER A 24 12.47 37.42 -16.00
CA SER A 24 12.32 38.42 -14.95
C SER A 24 12.61 37.75 -13.61
N SER A 25 13.80 37.97 -13.08
CA SER A 25 14.13 37.68 -11.69
C SER A 25 13.40 38.67 -10.79
N SER A 26 12.21 38.28 -10.33
CA SER A 26 11.56 38.90 -9.17
C SER A 26 11.90 38.06 -7.94
N PRO A 27 12.68 38.56 -6.96
CA PRO A 27 12.92 37.84 -5.72
C PRO A 27 11.73 38.09 -4.81
N ASN A 28 10.63 37.37 -5.03
CA ASN A 28 9.62 37.19 -3.99
C ASN A 28 9.88 35.85 -3.30
N THR A 29 10.42 36.01 -2.09
CA THR A 29 10.60 35.08 -1.00
C THR A 29 9.45 34.07 -0.88
N ASN A 30 9.83 32.82 -0.59
CA ASN A 30 9.00 31.64 -0.28
C ASN A 30 8.54 30.77 -1.47
N ALA A 31 9.48 30.39 -2.33
CA ALA A 31 9.42 29.02 -2.84
C ALA A 31 9.76 28.10 -1.64
N ILE A 32 8.71 27.63 -0.94
CA ILE A 32 8.85 26.45 -0.09
C ILE A 32 9.44 25.38 -1.00
N ILE A 33 10.65 24.93 -0.71
CA ILE A 33 11.20 23.71 -1.30
C ILE A 33 10.32 22.59 -0.74
N SER A 34 9.18 22.35 -1.36
CA SER A 34 8.37 21.17 -1.09
C SER A 34 9.12 20.02 -1.72
N ASN A 35 9.98 19.38 -0.91
CA ASN A 35 10.49 18.06 -1.23
C ASN A 35 9.29 17.20 -1.67
N PRO A 36 9.40 16.45 -2.77
CA PRO A 36 8.31 15.57 -3.18
C PRO A 36 7.96 14.64 -2.01
N PRO A 37 6.66 14.46 -1.69
CA PRO A 37 6.25 13.59 -0.60
C PRO A 37 6.85 12.19 -0.79
N SER A 38 7.26 11.55 0.31
CA SER A 38 7.71 10.16 0.27
C SER A 38 6.61 9.27 -0.35
N PHE A 39 6.99 8.10 -0.88
CA PHE A 39 6.02 7.13 -1.40
C PHE A 39 4.92 6.86 -0.36
N LEU A 40 5.31 6.61 0.89
CA LEU A 40 4.39 6.36 1.99
C LEU A 40 3.38 7.51 2.17
N ALA A 41 3.86 8.75 2.24
CA ALA A 41 2.99 9.92 2.37
C ALA A 41 2.03 10.05 1.18
N THR A 42 2.51 9.79 -0.04
CA THR A 42 1.69 9.83 -1.25
C THR A 42 0.62 8.73 -1.22
N CYS A 43 1.00 7.50 -0.88
CA CYS A 43 0.12 6.35 -0.81
C CYS A 43 -1.00 6.56 0.22
N VAL A 44 -0.66 6.97 1.44
CA VAL A 44 -1.65 7.21 2.51
C VAL A 44 -2.57 8.36 2.13
N ASN A 45 -2.05 9.45 1.56
CA ASN A 45 -2.89 10.55 1.08
C ASN A 45 -3.87 10.10 -0.02
N SER A 46 -3.42 9.26 -0.96
CA SER A 46 -4.29 8.67 -1.99
C SER A 46 -5.32 7.72 -1.40
N TRP A 47 -4.97 6.94 -0.38
CA TRP A 47 -5.90 6.09 0.36
C TRP A 47 -7.02 6.93 0.99
N MET A 48 -6.66 7.98 1.74
CA MET A 48 -7.62 8.85 2.43
C MET A 48 -8.59 9.56 1.48
N GLN A 49 -8.24 9.75 0.20
CA GLN A 49 -9.15 10.31 -0.81
C GLN A 49 -10.25 9.34 -1.28
N ARG A 50 -10.17 8.05 -0.93
CA ARG A 50 -11.20 7.05 -1.25
C ARG A 50 -12.32 6.99 -0.20
N MET A 51 -12.14 7.62 0.94
CA MET A 51 -13.07 7.61 2.05
C MET A 51 -14.37 8.37 1.71
N ASP A 52 -15.51 7.80 2.09
CA ASP A 52 -16.79 8.54 2.14
C ASP A 52 -16.87 9.35 3.45
N LYS A 53 -17.68 10.42 3.49
CA LYS A 53 -17.71 11.38 4.62
C LYS A 53 -18.10 10.78 5.99
N ASP A 54 -18.68 9.59 6.00
CA ASP A 54 -19.30 8.97 7.17
C ASP A 54 -18.48 7.80 7.77
N GLN A 55 -17.28 7.50 7.24
CA GLN A 55 -16.41 6.45 7.79
C GLN A 55 -15.54 6.96 8.95
N ASP A 56 -15.21 6.07 9.89
CA ASP A 56 -14.23 6.37 10.94
C ASP A 56 -12.87 6.70 10.30
N LYS A 57 -12.42 7.94 10.49
CA LYS A 57 -11.20 8.45 9.89
C LYS A 57 -9.95 7.80 10.46
N THR A 58 -10.01 7.31 11.69
CA THR A 58 -8.87 6.76 12.41
C THR A 58 -8.55 5.37 11.90
N ASP A 59 -9.53 4.45 11.94
CA ASP A 59 -9.33 3.07 11.51
C ASP A 59 -9.05 2.98 10.02
N TYR A 60 -9.75 3.78 9.21
CA TYR A 60 -9.49 3.87 7.78
C TYR A 60 -8.06 4.35 7.48
N ARG A 61 -7.55 5.32 8.25
CA ARG A 61 -6.18 5.81 8.09
C ARG A 61 -5.18 4.75 8.54
N ASN A 62 -5.38 4.13 9.70
CA ASN A 62 -4.50 3.10 10.26
C ASN A 62 -4.37 1.92 9.29
N PHE A 63 -5.49 1.46 8.73
CA PHE A 63 -5.49 0.44 7.67
C PHE A 63 -4.68 0.89 6.46
N GLY A 64 -4.91 2.12 6.00
CA GLY A 64 -4.17 2.70 4.87
C GLY A 64 -2.66 2.78 5.11
N GLU A 65 -2.24 3.11 6.33
CA GLU A 65 -0.82 3.13 6.72
C GLU A 65 -0.21 1.74 6.65
N LYS A 66 -0.84 0.73 7.25
CA LYS A 66 -0.38 -0.67 7.18
C LYS A 66 -0.25 -1.16 5.73
N TYR A 67 -1.28 -0.91 4.91
CA TYR A 67 -1.27 -1.27 3.48
C TYR A 67 -0.11 -0.58 2.73
N CYS A 68 0.08 0.73 2.95
CA CYS A 68 1.11 1.50 2.27
C CYS A 68 2.52 1.14 2.73
N ASP A 69 2.70 0.77 4.00
CA ASP A 69 3.96 0.26 4.53
C ASP A 69 4.34 -1.08 3.91
N CYS A 70 3.37 -1.98 3.71
CA CYS A 70 3.60 -3.20 2.93
C CYS A 70 3.97 -2.86 1.48
N ALA A 71 3.21 -2.00 0.82
CA ALA A 71 3.43 -1.66 -0.59
C ALA A 71 4.81 -1.02 -0.82
N ALA A 72 5.31 -0.24 0.15
CA ALA A 72 6.62 0.39 0.09
C ALA A 72 7.79 -0.62 0.05
N GLN A 73 7.54 -1.86 0.46
CA GLN A 73 8.52 -2.94 0.50
C GLN A 73 8.45 -3.85 -0.74
N GLN A 74 7.47 -3.64 -1.62
CA GLN A 74 7.26 -4.45 -2.81
C GLN A 74 7.94 -3.85 -4.05
N PRO A 75 8.29 -4.68 -5.06
CA PRO A 75 8.64 -4.17 -6.38
C PRO A 75 7.44 -3.48 -7.02
N LEU A 76 7.60 -2.22 -7.46
CA LEU A 76 6.55 -1.42 -8.11
C LEU A 76 6.99 -0.90 -9.49
N ASP A 77 7.93 -1.59 -10.12
CA ASP A 77 8.61 -1.20 -11.36
C ASP A 77 7.76 -1.43 -12.62
N ASN A 78 6.72 -2.26 -12.54
CA ASN A 78 5.82 -2.55 -13.66
C ASN A 78 4.42 -2.94 -13.19
N ALA A 79 3.46 -2.98 -14.12
CA ALA A 79 2.05 -3.24 -13.81
C ALA A 79 1.79 -4.62 -13.18
N GLU A 80 2.53 -5.66 -13.59
CA GLU A 80 2.40 -7.00 -13.02
C GLU A 80 2.83 -7.01 -11.56
N ASN A 81 3.98 -6.41 -11.26
CA ASN A 81 4.51 -6.31 -9.90
C ASN A 81 3.64 -5.41 -9.02
N ILE A 82 3.09 -4.33 -9.55
CA ILE A 82 2.11 -3.49 -8.86
C ILE A 82 0.86 -4.31 -8.50
N ASN A 83 0.28 -5.05 -9.45
CA ASN A 83 -0.92 -5.84 -9.17
C ASN A 83 -0.67 -6.92 -8.11
N LYS A 84 0.49 -7.60 -8.17
CA LYS A 84 0.90 -8.56 -7.13
C LYS A 84 1.07 -7.90 -5.78
N ALA A 85 1.72 -6.74 -5.73
CA ALA A 85 1.91 -5.96 -4.50
C ALA A 85 0.56 -5.55 -3.90
N MET A 86 -0.37 -5.07 -4.73
CA MET A 86 -1.71 -4.70 -4.30
C MET A 86 -2.47 -5.88 -3.69
N GLN A 87 -2.48 -7.04 -4.37
CA GLN A 87 -3.15 -8.24 -3.87
C GLN A 87 -2.54 -8.73 -2.56
N LEU A 88 -1.21 -8.84 -2.52
CA LEU A 88 -0.47 -9.28 -1.35
C LEU A 88 -0.75 -8.36 -0.17
N CYS A 89 -0.46 -7.07 -0.31
CA CYS A 89 -0.58 -6.13 0.79
C CYS A 89 -2.01 -5.93 1.25
N MET A 90 -2.99 -5.97 0.34
CA MET A 90 -4.39 -5.92 0.74
C MET A 90 -4.79 -7.14 1.58
N SER A 91 -4.46 -8.33 1.10
CA SER A 91 -4.78 -9.60 1.76
C SER A 91 -4.12 -9.70 3.14
N GLN A 92 -2.85 -9.33 3.24
CA GLN A 92 -2.10 -9.33 4.51
C GLN A 92 -2.70 -8.32 5.49
N THR A 93 -2.86 -7.07 5.06
CA THR A 93 -3.41 -6.00 5.93
C THR A 93 -4.80 -6.36 6.45
N LEU A 94 -5.66 -6.95 5.61
CA LEU A 94 -6.99 -7.39 6.03
C LEU A 94 -6.94 -8.38 7.19
N LEU A 95 -6.12 -9.43 7.11
CA LEU A 95 -6.10 -10.44 8.16
C LEU A 95 -5.32 -10.01 9.39
N GLU A 96 -4.23 -9.26 9.21
CA GLU A 96 -3.51 -8.69 10.35
C GLU A 96 -4.43 -7.76 11.14
N ASP A 97 -5.15 -6.85 10.47
CA ASP A 97 -6.04 -5.91 11.14
C ASP A 97 -7.29 -6.60 11.74
N THR A 98 -7.85 -7.62 11.10
CA THR A 98 -8.92 -8.45 11.68
C THR A 98 -8.44 -9.12 12.97
N MET A 99 -7.26 -9.73 12.93
CA MET A 99 -6.73 -10.49 14.07
C MET A 99 -6.31 -9.57 15.22
N ASP A 100 -5.66 -8.44 14.92
CA ASP A 100 -5.31 -7.41 15.92
C ASP A 100 -6.58 -6.93 16.64
N SER A 101 -7.66 -6.67 15.91
CA SER A 101 -8.89 -6.17 16.52
C SER A 101 -9.64 -7.23 17.32
N LEU A 102 -9.65 -8.48 16.88
CA LEU A 102 -10.16 -9.59 17.68
C LEU A 102 -9.38 -9.75 18.99
N GLU A 103 -8.05 -9.64 18.95
CA GLU A 103 -7.22 -9.71 20.15
C GLU A 103 -7.53 -8.56 21.11
N ASN A 104 -7.58 -7.34 20.59
CA ASN A 104 -7.70 -6.12 21.39
C ASN A 104 -9.12 -5.90 21.96
N GLU A 105 -10.16 -6.28 21.21
CA GLU A 105 -11.56 -5.97 21.58
C GLU A 105 -12.27 -7.14 22.25
N VAL A 106 -11.99 -8.38 21.83
CA VAL A 106 -12.64 -9.58 22.35
C VAL A 106 -11.71 -10.37 23.27
N GLY A 107 -10.45 -10.53 22.86
CA GLY A 107 -9.48 -11.44 23.46
C GLY A 107 -9.57 -12.85 22.89
N PHE A 108 -8.43 -13.41 22.49
CA PHE A 108 -8.35 -14.72 21.84
C PHE A 108 -8.91 -15.90 22.64
N ASP A 109 -9.01 -15.78 23.96
CA ASP A 109 -9.63 -16.78 24.83
C ASP A 109 -11.16 -16.85 24.66
N LYS A 110 -11.77 -15.83 24.05
CA LYS A 110 -13.23 -15.67 23.91
C LYS A 110 -13.72 -15.59 22.47
N VAL A 111 -12.82 -15.45 21.50
CA VAL A 111 -13.18 -15.35 20.08
C VAL A 111 -13.98 -16.57 19.63
N SER A 112 -15.15 -16.29 19.06
CA SER A 112 -15.99 -17.26 18.37
C SER A 112 -15.77 -17.20 16.84
N GLU A 113 -16.32 -18.20 16.14
CA GLU A 113 -16.34 -18.16 14.66
C GLU A 113 -17.19 -17.01 14.11
N GLU A 114 -18.22 -16.59 14.85
CA GLU A 114 -19.12 -15.48 14.49
C GLU A 114 -18.39 -14.14 14.59
N ASP A 115 -17.61 -13.91 15.66
CA ASP A 115 -16.77 -12.72 15.79
C ASP A 115 -15.78 -12.64 14.62
N LEU A 116 -15.20 -13.77 14.23
CA LEU A 116 -14.22 -13.80 13.13
C LEU A 116 -14.86 -13.46 11.78
N ASP A 117 -16.10 -13.92 11.54
CA ASP A 117 -16.87 -13.52 10.35
C ASP A 117 -17.19 -12.02 10.35
N GLU A 118 -17.63 -11.47 11.49
CA GLU A 118 -17.98 -10.06 11.65
C GLU A 118 -16.76 -9.16 11.44
N TYR A 119 -15.67 -9.39 12.19
CA TYR A 119 -14.46 -8.57 12.10
C TYR A 119 -13.79 -8.68 10.72
N CYS A 120 -13.84 -9.86 10.08
CA CYS A 120 -13.33 -10.00 8.72
C CYS A 120 -14.16 -9.15 7.74
N ALA A 121 -15.49 -9.24 7.80
CA ALA A 121 -16.37 -8.47 6.92
C ALA A 121 -16.23 -6.95 7.13
N ASP A 122 -16.10 -6.50 8.38
CA ASP A 122 -15.93 -5.09 8.74
C ASP A 122 -14.64 -4.50 8.16
N ARG A 123 -13.53 -5.25 8.20
CA ARG A 123 -12.27 -4.79 7.58
C ARG A 123 -12.36 -4.68 6.07
N PHE A 124 -13.13 -5.53 5.41
CA PHE A 124 -13.42 -5.35 3.99
C PHE A 124 -14.26 -4.09 3.70
N ALA A 125 -15.09 -3.62 4.64
CA ALA A 125 -15.84 -2.37 4.48
C ALA A 125 -14.91 -1.13 4.49
N LEU A 126 -13.74 -1.23 5.13
CA LEU A 126 -12.68 -0.21 5.02
C LEU A 126 -12.04 -0.20 3.62
N VAL A 127 -11.92 -1.36 2.98
CA VAL A 127 -11.34 -1.46 1.63
C VAL A 127 -12.33 -1.04 0.55
N PHE A 128 -13.59 -1.47 0.68
CA PHE A 128 -14.65 -1.21 -0.29
C PHE A 128 -15.80 -0.45 0.39
N PRO A 129 -15.69 0.88 0.57
CA PRO A 129 -16.74 1.69 1.18
C PRO A 129 -18.11 1.52 0.49
N LYS A 130 -18.07 1.23 -0.82
CA LYS A 130 -19.24 0.92 -1.65
C LYS A 130 -19.14 -0.51 -2.15
N MET A 131 -19.38 -1.47 -1.28
CA MET A 131 -19.45 -2.88 -1.68
C MET A 131 -20.61 -3.11 -2.64
N ASN A 132 -20.27 -3.45 -3.88
CA ASN A 132 -21.24 -4.02 -4.82
C ASN A 132 -21.37 -5.54 -4.55
N GLU A 133 -22.27 -6.22 -5.26
CA GLU A 133 -22.51 -7.65 -5.05
C GLU A 133 -21.27 -8.52 -5.29
N ASN A 134 -20.42 -8.13 -6.26
CA ASN A 134 -19.16 -8.81 -6.54
C ASN A 134 -18.17 -8.63 -5.39
N SER A 135 -18.02 -7.41 -4.85
CA SER A 135 -17.15 -7.15 -3.69
C SER A 135 -17.58 -7.96 -2.47
N LYS A 136 -18.89 -8.08 -2.24
CA LYS A 136 -19.46 -8.89 -1.16
C LYS A 136 -19.15 -10.36 -1.33
N GLN A 137 -19.29 -10.89 -2.55
CA GLN A 137 -19.00 -12.29 -2.85
C GLN A 137 -17.50 -12.60 -2.64
N ILE A 138 -16.62 -11.69 -3.08
CA ILE A 138 -15.17 -11.83 -2.87
C ILE A 138 -14.83 -11.78 -1.38
N SER A 139 -15.35 -10.79 -0.64
CA SER A 139 -15.19 -10.67 0.82
C SER A 139 -15.64 -11.95 1.53
N THR A 140 -16.84 -12.42 1.24
CA THR A 140 -17.41 -13.64 1.83
C THR A 140 -16.55 -14.86 1.53
N ALA A 141 -16.10 -15.03 0.28
CA ALA A 141 -15.25 -16.15 -0.11
C ALA A 141 -13.91 -16.11 0.62
N TYR A 142 -13.31 -14.93 0.74
CA TYR A 142 -12.05 -14.73 1.43
C TYR A 142 -12.17 -15.02 2.93
N CYS A 143 -13.16 -14.44 3.62
CA CYS A 143 -13.38 -14.66 5.05
C CYS A 143 -13.70 -16.14 5.34
N ASN A 144 -14.51 -16.80 4.52
CA ASN A 144 -14.77 -18.24 4.64
C ASN A 144 -13.52 -19.10 4.47
N CYS A 145 -12.59 -18.69 3.60
CA CYS A 145 -11.30 -19.37 3.48
C CYS A 145 -10.42 -19.13 4.72
N ALA A 146 -10.34 -17.89 5.21
CA ALA A 146 -9.43 -17.52 6.29
C ALA A 146 -9.89 -18.08 7.64
N LYS A 147 -11.19 -18.02 7.95
CA LYS A 147 -11.77 -18.37 9.25
C LYS A 147 -11.25 -19.66 9.88
N PRO A 148 -11.34 -20.84 9.24
CA PRO A 148 -10.89 -22.08 9.87
C PRO A 148 -9.37 -22.12 10.12
N ARG A 149 -8.58 -21.35 9.36
CA ARG A 149 -7.12 -21.24 9.54
C ARG A 149 -6.80 -20.30 10.70
N LEU A 150 -7.47 -19.16 10.76
CA LEU A 150 -7.33 -18.19 11.83
C LEU A 150 -7.79 -18.77 13.18
N MET A 151 -8.92 -19.49 13.23
CA MET A 151 -9.35 -20.21 14.44
C MET A 151 -8.32 -21.24 14.95
N ARG A 152 -7.50 -21.81 14.07
CA ARG A 152 -6.40 -22.68 14.49
C ARG A 152 -5.21 -21.88 15.00
N LEU A 153 -4.88 -20.78 14.32
CA LEU A 153 -3.81 -19.88 14.71
C LEU A 153 -4.06 -19.27 16.10
N ILE A 154 -5.27 -18.76 16.35
CA ILE A 154 -5.70 -18.19 17.64
C ILE A 154 -5.39 -19.15 18.80
N LYS A 155 -5.66 -20.45 18.64
CA LYS A 155 -5.42 -21.46 19.69
C LYS A 155 -3.95 -21.67 20.06
N VAL A 156 -3.02 -21.23 19.21
CA VAL A 156 -1.58 -21.42 19.42
C VAL A 156 -0.81 -20.09 19.46
N ALA A 157 -1.51 -18.95 19.29
CA ALA A 157 -0.92 -17.62 19.19
C ALA A 157 -0.07 -17.27 20.42
N ASP A 158 -0.54 -17.59 21.63
CA ASP A 158 0.19 -17.36 22.89
C ASP A 158 1.58 -18.05 22.96
N ASN A 159 1.82 -19.04 22.12
CA ASN A 159 3.09 -19.77 22.05
C ASN A 159 3.99 -19.30 20.90
N MET A 160 3.61 -18.23 20.22
CA MET A 160 4.34 -17.67 19.09
C MET A 160 5.01 -16.36 19.48
N THR A 161 6.11 -16.05 18.81
CA THR A 161 6.62 -14.68 18.77
C THR A 161 5.79 -13.84 17.80
N ASP A 162 5.78 -12.52 17.97
CA ASP A 162 5.10 -11.58 17.07
C ASP A 162 5.46 -11.82 15.59
N GLY A 163 6.74 -12.11 15.31
CA GLY A 163 7.21 -12.41 13.96
C GLY A 163 6.70 -13.74 13.41
N GLN A 164 6.59 -14.79 14.24
CA GLN A 164 5.98 -16.06 13.82
C GLN A 164 4.49 -15.89 13.57
N TYR A 165 3.82 -15.15 14.45
CA TYR A 165 2.40 -14.87 14.39
C TYR A 165 2.03 -14.11 13.10
N SER A 166 2.69 -12.97 12.82
CA SER A 166 2.49 -12.24 11.56
C SER A 166 2.81 -13.10 10.33
N ASN A 167 3.86 -13.92 10.37
CA ASN A 167 4.17 -14.84 9.27
C ASN A 167 3.07 -15.89 9.02
N GLU A 168 2.44 -16.43 10.07
CA GLU A 168 1.33 -17.36 9.93
C GLU A 168 0.09 -16.67 9.35
N ILE A 169 -0.23 -15.44 9.80
CA ILE A 169 -1.30 -14.63 9.22
C ILE A 169 -1.04 -14.41 7.72
N ASN A 170 0.20 -14.05 7.36
CA ASN A 170 0.60 -13.80 5.98
C ASN A 170 0.51 -15.05 5.10
N GLN A 171 0.77 -16.23 5.65
CA GLN A 171 0.54 -17.50 4.96
C GLN A 171 -0.96 -17.77 4.74
N VAL A 172 -1.81 -17.47 5.73
CA VAL A 172 -3.27 -17.58 5.58
C VAL A 172 -3.77 -16.62 4.50
N ALA A 173 -3.30 -15.37 4.52
CA ALA A 173 -3.63 -14.35 3.53
C ALA A 173 -3.31 -14.83 2.12
N ALA A 174 -2.06 -15.25 1.88
CA ALA A 174 -1.62 -15.77 0.58
C ALA A 174 -2.40 -17.01 0.13
N ALA A 175 -2.79 -17.90 1.07
CA ALA A 175 -3.57 -19.09 0.74
C ALA A 175 -5.04 -18.78 0.41
N CYS A 176 -5.56 -17.63 0.84
CA CYS A 176 -6.96 -17.24 0.69
C CYS A 176 -7.21 -16.10 -0.29
N SER A 177 -6.15 -15.45 -0.80
CA SER A 177 -6.26 -14.30 -1.69
C SER A 177 -6.85 -14.60 -3.08
N SER A 178 -7.08 -15.88 -3.41
CA SER A 178 -7.68 -16.28 -4.69
C SER A 178 -9.04 -15.61 -4.87
N GLY A 179 -9.14 -14.67 -5.83
CA GLY A 179 -10.36 -13.91 -6.12
C GLY A 179 -10.32 -12.42 -5.77
N LEU A 180 -9.34 -11.95 -4.99
CA LEU A 180 -9.08 -10.51 -4.82
C LEU A 180 -8.58 -9.86 -6.12
N ASP A 181 -8.08 -10.69 -7.04
CA ASP A 181 -7.37 -10.31 -8.26
C ASP A 181 -8.20 -9.50 -9.27
N ASN A 182 -9.51 -9.72 -9.30
CA ASN A 182 -10.39 -9.13 -10.32
C ASN A 182 -10.91 -7.74 -9.95
N GLU A 183 -11.02 -7.41 -8.66
CA GLU A 183 -11.66 -6.16 -8.22
C GLU A 183 -10.67 -5.03 -7.89
N THR A 184 -9.46 -5.36 -7.42
CA THR A 184 -8.39 -4.36 -7.25
C THR A 184 -7.94 -3.79 -8.60
N ALA A 185 -7.94 -4.61 -9.66
CA ALA A 185 -7.67 -4.15 -11.02
C ALA A 185 -8.81 -3.25 -11.57
N ALA A 186 -10.08 -3.58 -11.32
CA ALA A 186 -11.23 -2.80 -11.77
C ALA A 186 -11.39 -1.45 -11.03
N ALA A 187 -11.12 -1.41 -9.73
CA ALA A 187 -11.11 -0.18 -8.94
C ALA A 187 -10.00 0.80 -9.38
N SER A 188 -8.91 0.28 -9.96
CA SER A 188 -7.78 1.06 -10.47
C SER A 188 -7.99 1.54 -11.92
N ALA A 189 -8.84 0.87 -12.70
CA ALA A 189 -9.08 1.16 -14.11
C ALA A 189 -10.24 2.15 -14.38
N THR A 190 -10.95 2.60 -13.34
CA THR A 190 -12.10 3.53 -13.47
C THR A 190 -11.74 4.97 -13.08
N ARG A 191 -10.46 5.38 -13.15
CA ARG A 191 -10.02 6.77 -13.00
C ARG A 191 -9.14 7.21 -14.15
#